data_AF-A0A7G8VM66-F1
#
_entry.id   AF-A0A7G8VM66-F1
#
_cell.length_a   1.000
_cell.length_b   1.000
_cell.length_c   1.000
_cell.angle_alpha   90.00
_cell.angle_beta   90.00
_cell.angle_gamma   90.00
#
_symmetry.space_group_name_H-M   'P 1'
#
loop_
_entity.id
_entity.type
_entity.pdbx_description
1 polymer ?
#
loop_
_entity_poly.entity_id
_entity_poly.type
_entity_poly.pdbx_seq_one_letter_code
_entity_poly.pdbx_strand_id
1 'polypeptide(L)'
;MSRSRVRVLAAAALALSAAAPAWAINKCTAADGKVTYQEAQCPGVSKATDEVKTWGAGSRPGERWEFIRQQDEMTGTVACFAGSPYTYVMASRNAVAARVLVTFGKGARAVTVRTIDVGGDLFHNDLSGMGIKVDANEFLPITRSINQHAVGFSSVAQDQLIDQLNGARSIKLRLRFWPYDTLRDSDALSTDGMKQSLAAAQACAARL
;
A
#
# COMPACT_ATOMS: atom_id res chain seq x y z
N MET A 1 -44.99 -30.46 26.17
CA MET A 1 -43.83 -30.82 25.33
C MET A 1 -42.57 -30.23 25.96
N SER A 2 -41.55 -31.08 26.14
CA SER A 2 -40.50 -30.96 27.16
C SER A 2 -39.41 -29.92 26.85
N ARG A 3 -39.12 -29.04 27.83
CA ARG A 3 -38.03 -28.04 27.85
C ARG A 3 -36.62 -28.66 27.66
N SER A 4 -36.49 -29.98 27.76
CA SER A 4 -35.20 -30.68 27.63
C SER A 4 -34.69 -30.79 26.19
N ARG A 5 -35.53 -30.63 25.16
CA ARG A 5 -35.09 -30.71 23.75
C ARG A 5 -34.44 -29.43 23.23
N VAL A 6 -34.76 -28.28 23.82
CA VAL A 6 -34.25 -26.96 23.39
C VAL A 6 -32.79 -26.77 23.82
N ARG A 7 -32.36 -27.36 24.94
CA ARG A 7 -30.97 -27.26 25.42
C ARG A 7 -29.98 -28.07 24.58
N VAL A 8 -30.41 -29.18 23.98
CA VAL A 8 -29.54 -30.05 23.17
C VAL A 8 -29.23 -29.42 21.81
N LEU A 9 -30.18 -28.69 21.22
CA LEU A 9 -29.98 -28.02 19.93
C LEU A 9 -29.09 -26.77 20.03
N ALA A 10 -29.13 -26.05 21.15
CA ALA A 10 -28.29 -24.87 21.36
C ALA A 10 -26.79 -25.22 21.54
N ALA A 11 -26.48 -26.39 22.11
CA ALA A 11 -25.09 -26.83 22.31
C ALA A 11 -24.41 -27.31 21.01
N ALA A 12 -25.17 -27.85 20.04
CA ALA A 12 -24.62 -28.30 18.76
C ALA A 12 -24.26 -27.15 17.81
N ALA A 13 -24.95 -26.00 17.91
CA ALA A 13 -24.70 -24.85 17.04
C ALA A 13 -23.45 -24.04 17.44
N LEU A 14 -23.04 -24.08 18.72
CA LEU A 14 -21.85 -23.36 19.22
C LEU A 14 -20.53 -24.11 19.02
N ALA A 15 -20.57 -25.42 18.74
CA ALA A 15 -19.36 -26.22 18.51
C ALA A 15 -18.86 -26.18 17.05
N LEU A 16 -19.69 -25.77 16.08
CA LEU A 16 -19.31 -25.71 14.66
C LEU A 16 -18.69 -24.38 14.22
N SER A 17 -18.65 -23.36 15.08
CA SER A 17 -18.09 -22.03 14.72
C SER A 17 -16.57 -21.89 14.93
N ALA A 18 -15.86 -22.97 15.29
CA ALA A 18 -14.41 -22.94 15.57
C ALA A 18 -13.53 -23.54 14.45
N ALA A 19 -14.12 -24.02 13.35
CA ALA A 19 -13.36 -24.41 12.16
C ALA A 19 -13.18 -23.20 11.24
N ALA A 20 -12.47 -22.17 11.70
CA ALA A 20 -11.94 -21.18 10.76
C ALA A 20 -10.91 -21.88 9.89
N PRO A 21 -11.04 -21.87 8.55
CA PRO A 21 -9.97 -22.37 7.71
C PRO A 21 -8.74 -21.48 7.92
N ALA A 22 -7.72 -22.04 8.58
CA ALA A 22 -6.39 -21.45 8.56
C ALA A 22 -5.68 -21.95 7.29
N TRP A 23 -6.00 -21.41 6.11
CA TRP A 23 -5.27 -21.74 4.87
C TRP A 23 -3.82 -21.19 4.86
N ALA A 24 -2.97 -21.50 5.84
CA ALA A 24 -1.62 -20.91 5.90
C ALA A 24 -0.87 -21.26 4.60
N ILE A 25 -0.72 -20.29 3.69
CA ILE A 25 -0.07 -20.51 2.41
C ILE A 25 1.42 -20.41 2.66
N ASN A 26 2.14 -21.51 2.51
CA ASN A 26 3.59 -21.54 2.63
C ASN A 26 4.21 -21.14 1.30
N LYS A 27 5.16 -20.20 1.34
CA LYS A 27 6.07 -19.92 0.23
C LYS A 27 7.24 -20.87 0.33
N CYS A 28 7.36 -21.78 -0.64
CA CYS A 28 8.42 -22.78 -0.70
C CYS A 28 9.39 -22.43 -1.82
N THR A 29 10.68 -22.29 -1.48
CA THR A 29 11.74 -22.09 -2.47
C THR A 29 12.52 -23.39 -2.64
N ALA A 30 12.39 -24.01 -3.81
CA ALA A 30 13.10 -25.23 -4.16
C ALA A 30 14.61 -24.98 -4.35
N ALA A 31 15.40 -26.05 -4.37
CA ALA A 31 16.86 -25.98 -4.45
C ALA A 31 17.38 -25.30 -5.73
N ASP A 32 16.60 -25.38 -6.80
CA ASP A 32 16.80 -24.73 -8.11
C ASP A 32 16.37 -23.24 -8.14
N GLY A 33 15.86 -22.72 -7.02
CA GLY A 33 15.37 -21.34 -6.90
C GLY A 33 13.91 -21.14 -7.32
N LYS A 34 13.21 -22.19 -7.76
CA LYS A 34 11.79 -22.09 -8.11
C LYS A 34 10.93 -21.86 -6.87
N VAL A 35 10.02 -20.88 -6.95
CA VAL A 35 9.09 -20.56 -5.87
C VAL A 35 7.72 -21.18 -6.16
N THR A 36 7.18 -21.91 -5.18
CA THR A 36 5.79 -22.41 -5.19
C THR A 36 5.06 -21.93 -3.94
N TYR A 37 3.74 -21.78 -4.06
CA TYR A 37 2.86 -21.42 -2.95
C TYR A 37 1.90 -22.59 -2.71
N GLN A 38 1.83 -23.09 -1.48
CA GLN A 38 1.05 -24.27 -1.14
C GLN A 38 0.54 -24.23 0.29
N GLU A 39 -0.64 -24.78 0.52
CA GLU A 39 -1.21 -24.90 1.88
C GLU A 39 -0.50 -25.98 2.72
N ALA A 40 0.15 -26.94 2.07
CA ALA A 40 0.95 -27.96 2.74
C ALA A 40 2.31 -27.39 3.19
N GLN A 41 2.87 -27.93 4.27
CA GLN A 41 4.23 -27.60 4.72
C GLN A 41 5.25 -27.85 3.60
N CYS A 42 6.24 -26.97 3.45
CA CYS A 42 7.22 -27.10 2.38
C CYS A 42 7.98 -28.43 2.52
N PRO A 43 8.26 -29.13 1.40
CA PRO A 43 9.12 -30.31 1.41
C PRO A 43 10.46 -29.97 2.06
N GLY A 44 10.99 -30.86 2.90
CA GLY A 44 12.21 -30.65 3.71
C GLY A 44 13.52 -30.34 2.95
N VAL A 45 13.44 -30.20 1.63
CA VAL A 45 14.52 -29.77 0.72
C VAL A 45 14.44 -28.28 0.34
N SER A 46 13.49 -27.54 0.91
CA SER A 46 13.28 -26.12 0.61
C SER A 46 14.27 -25.25 1.40
N LYS A 47 14.92 -24.29 0.75
CA LYS A 47 15.93 -23.41 1.39
C LYS A 47 15.34 -22.34 2.31
N ALA A 48 14.05 -22.06 2.19
CA ALA A 48 13.32 -21.12 3.04
C ALA A 48 11.84 -21.50 3.11
N THR A 49 11.28 -21.40 4.31
CA THR A 49 9.86 -21.61 4.64
C THR A 49 9.33 -20.32 5.24
N ASP A 50 8.63 -19.52 4.46
CA ASP A 50 7.90 -18.37 4.97
C ASP A 50 6.41 -18.72 5.00
N GLU A 51 5.79 -18.63 6.18
CA GLU A 51 4.33 -18.70 6.33
C GLU A 51 3.73 -17.37 5.85
N VAL A 52 2.94 -17.41 4.78
CA VAL A 52 2.18 -16.24 4.33
C VAL A 52 0.89 -16.19 5.15
N LYS A 53 0.85 -15.31 6.16
CA LYS A 53 -0.36 -15.07 6.94
C LYS A 53 -1.40 -14.32 6.10
N THR A 54 -2.44 -15.03 5.70
CA THR A 54 -3.57 -14.51 4.92
C THR A 54 -4.80 -14.17 5.76
N TRP A 55 -4.80 -14.46 7.08
CA TRP A 55 -5.77 -13.95 8.07
C TRP A 55 -5.13 -13.78 9.44
N GLY A 56 -5.44 -12.63 10.02
CA GLY A 56 -5.16 -12.22 11.38
C GLY A 56 -5.61 -10.77 11.48
N ALA A 57 -6.08 -10.34 12.65
CA ALA A 57 -6.33 -8.92 12.94
C ALA A 57 -5.00 -8.12 13.09
N GLY A 58 -3.97 -8.52 12.33
CA GLY A 58 -2.83 -7.69 11.97
C GLY A 58 -3.14 -7.17 10.57
N SER A 59 -3.30 -5.85 10.48
CA SER A 59 -3.51 -5.08 9.25
C SER A 59 -2.94 -5.79 8.02
N ARG A 60 -3.78 -6.04 7.01
CA ARG A 60 -3.33 -6.66 5.76
C ARG A 60 -2.12 -5.88 5.22
N PRO A 61 -1.03 -6.54 4.79
CA PRO A 61 0.00 -5.88 4.00
C PRO A 61 -0.70 -5.16 2.84
N GLY A 62 -0.66 -3.82 2.85
CA GLY A 62 -1.37 -2.97 1.88
C GLY A 62 -2.50 -2.10 2.42
N GLU A 63 -2.93 -2.22 3.69
CA GLU A 63 -3.95 -1.32 4.30
C GLU A 63 -3.34 -0.24 5.21
N ARG A 64 -2.02 -0.27 5.44
CA ARG A 64 -1.29 0.72 6.25
C ARG A 64 -0.07 1.23 5.51
N TRP A 65 0.45 2.35 6.00
CA TRP A 65 1.75 2.83 5.56
C TRP A 65 2.84 1.86 5.96
N GLU A 66 3.81 1.69 5.07
CA GLU A 66 4.93 0.77 5.22
C GLU A 66 6.27 1.49 5.00
N PHE A 67 7.29 1.02 5.72
CA PHE A 67 8.67 1.34 5.42
C PHE A 67 9.19 0.40 4.33
N ILE A 68 9.80 0.98 3.30
CA ILE A 68 10.33 0.26 2.14
C ILE A 68 11.80 0.58 2.03
N ARG A 69 12.65 -0.44 2.03
CA ARG A 69 14.07 -0.34 1.67
C ARG A 69 14.26 -1.03 0.33
N GLN A 70 14.60 -0.27 -0.69
CA GLN A 70 14.89 -0.80 -2.01
C GLN A 70 16.37 -0.67 -2.29
N GLN A 71 16.98 -1.71 -2.84
CA GLN A 71 18.32 -1.67 -3.37
C GLN A 71 18.24 -1.84 -4.88
N ASP A 72 18.86 -0.91 -5.60
CA ASP A 72 19.02 -1.01 -7.05
C ASP A 72 20.09 -2.07 -7.33
N GLU A 73 19.70 -3.15 -8.01
CA GLU A 73 20.60 -4.31 -8.25
C GLU A 73 21.76 -3.96 -9.19
N MET A 74 21.60 -2.98 -10.07
CA MET A 74 22.63 -2.59 -11.03
C MET A 74 23.71 -1.70 -10.41
N THR A 75 23.31 -0.79 -9.52
CA THR A 75 24.19 0.23 -8.95
C THR A 75 24.55 -0.03 -7.48
N GLY A 76 23.84 -0.94 -6.81
CA GLY A 76 23.93 -1.14 -5.38
C GLY A 76 23.34 0.01 -4.55
N THR A 77 22.79 1.04 -5.18
CA THR A 77 22.22 2.21 -4.51
C THR A 77 21.02 1.80 -3.68
N VAL A 78 21.00 2.21 -2.40
CA VAL A 78 19.87 1.97 -1.52
C VAL A 78 18.99 3.22 -1.49
N ALA A 79 17.68 3.01 -1.54
CA ALA A 79 16.68 4.04 -1.35
C ALA A 79 15.71 3.62 -0.24
N CYS A 80 15.35 4.57 0.62
CA CYS A 80 14.49 4.36 1.78
C CYS A 80 13.20 5.20 1.61
N PHE A 81 12.05 4.55 1.71
CA PHE A 81 10.75 5.18 1.50
C PHE A 81 9.80 4.88 2.66
N ALA A 82 8.89 5.82 2.92
CA ALA A 82 7.63 5.55 3.57
C ALA A 82 6.54 5.57 2.50
N GLY A 83 5.81 4.48 2.34
CA GLY A 83 4.78 4.37 1.32
C GLY A 83 3.39 4.20 1.90
N SER A 84 2.42 4.94 1.37
CA SER A 84 1.00 4.75 1.72
C SER A 84 0.49 3.38 1.26
N PRO A 85 -0.67 2.94 1.76
CA PRO A 85 -1.51 1.94 1.08
C PRO A 85 -1.69 2.27 -0.40
N TYR A 86 -1.98 1.25 -1.21
CA TYR A 86 -2.52 1.49 -2.53
C TYR A 86 -4.00 1.91 -2.41
N THR A 87 -4.38 2.90 -3.20
CA THR A 87 -5.78 3.20 -3.51
C THR A 87 -6.07 2.85 -4.96
N TYR A 88 -7.32 2.53 -5.26
CA TYR A 88 -7.77 2.30 -6.63
C TYR A 88 -8.69 3.44 -7.04
N VAL A 89 -8.29 4.15 -8.08
CA VAL A 89 -9.09 5.22 -8.67
C VAL A 89 -9.74 4.67 -9.93
N MET A 90 -11.06 4.47 -9.86
CA MET A 90 -11.82 3.80 -10.90
C MET A 90 -12.12 4.74 -12.08
N ALA A 91 -11.93 4.23 -13.29
CA ALA A 91 -12.33 4.87 -14.54
C ALA A 91 -13.16 3.89 -15.39
N SER A 92 -14.48 3.93 -15.19
CA SER A 92 -15.43 3.02 -15.83
C SER A 92 -15.11 1.54 -15.55
N ARG A 93 -14.53 0.80 -16.50
CA ARG A 93 -14.17 -0.62 -16.38
C ARG A 93 -12.73 -0.88 -15.98
N ASN A 94 -11.91 0.17 -15.98
CA ASN A 94 -10.48 0.08 -15.69
C ASN A 94 -10.19 0.86 -14.39
N ALA A 95 -9.00 0.69 -13.83
CA ALA A 95 -8.59 1.40 -12.62
C ALA A 95 -7.12 1.82 -12.68
N VAL A 96 -6.78 2.86 -11.94
CA VAL A 96 -5.39 3.19 -11.61
C VAL A 96 -5.16 2.85 -10.15
N ALA A 97 -4.26 1.92 -9.88
CA ALA A 97 -3.72 1.76 -8.53
C ALA A 97 -2.71 2.88 -8.27
N ALA A 98 -2.84 3.60 -7.17
CA ALA A 98 -1.96 4.71 -6.85
C ALA A 98 -1.52 4.67 -5.39
N ARG A 99 -0.32 5.16 -5.11
CA ARG A 99 0.19 5.34 -3.74
C ARG A 99 1.09 6.56 -3.63
N VAL A 100 1.16 7.12 -2.43
CA VAL A 100 2.12 8.16 -2.07
C VAL A 100 3.40 7.50 -1.54
N LEU A 101 4.55 7.98 -1.99
CA LEU A 101 5.87 7.62 -1.48
C LEU A 101 6.56 8.87 -0.97
N VAL A 102 7.10 8.79 0.24
CA VAL A 102 7.98 9.80 0.81
C VAL A 102 9.39 9.22 0.88
N THR A 103 10.31 9.79 0.11
CA THR A 103 11.71 9.37 0.04
C THR A 103 12.58 10.31 0.86
N PHE A 104 13.59 9.77 1.53
CA PHE A 104 14.62 10.55 2.23
C PHE A 104 16.00 10.28 1.61
N GLY A 105 16.80 11.32 1.44
CA GLY A 105 18.19 11.27 0.98
C GLY A 105 19.09 12.19 1.84
N LYS A 106 20.32 12.45 1.38
CA LYS A 106 21.32 13.31 2.08
C LYS A 106 20.84 14.75 2.22
N GLY A 107 20.03 15.03 3.24
CA GLY A 107 19.44 16.33 3.53
C GLY A 107 18.24 16.72 2.66
N ALA A 108 17.79 15.83 1.77
CA ALA A 108 16.64 16.07 0.90
C ALA A 108 15.52 15.08 1.20
N ARG A 109 14.28 15.54 1.02
CA ARG A 109 13.09 14.69 1.01
C ARG A 109 12.40 14.83 -0.35
N ALA A 110 11.63 13.83 -0.75
CA ALA A 110 10.81 13.86 -1.94
C ALA A 110 9.44 13.27 -1.63
N VAL A 111 8.36 13.87 -2.13
CA VAL A 111 7.04 13.21 -2.15
C VAL A 111 6.65 12.93 -3.59
N THR A 112 6.28 11.69 -3.87
CA THR A 112 5.85 11.25 -5.19
C THR A 112 4.54 10.49 -5.10
N VAL A 113 3.72 10.60 -6.13
CA VAL A 113 2.59 9.70 -6.36
C VAL A 113 3.00 8.75 -7.46
N ARG A 114 2.99 7.45 -7.16
CA ARG A 114 3.26 6.39 -8.12
C ARG A 114 1.97 5.71 -8.51
N THR A 115 1.78 5.50 -9.81
CA THR A 115 0.59 4.86 -10.38
C THR A 115 0.94 3.53 -11.04
N ILE A 116 -0.06 2.67 -11.17
CA ILE A 116 -0.01 1.42 -11.93
C ILE A 116 -1.36 1.29 -12.60
N ASP A 117 -1.35 1.16 -13.92
CA ASP A 117 -2.56 0.95 -14.70
C ASP A 117 -3.08 -0.48 -14.53
N VAL A 118 -4.36 -0.61 -14.24
CA VAL A 118 -5.08 -1.88 -14.08
C VAL A 118 -6.16 -1.95 -15.17
N GLY A 119 -5.87 -2.70 -16.23
CA GLY A 119 -6.78 -2.87 -17.37
C GLY A 119 -6.49 -1.99 -18.59
N GLY A 120 -5.27 -1.45 -18.73
CA GLY A 120 -4.81 -0.69 -19.91
C GLY A 120 -4.38 0.74 -19.57
N ASP A 121 -3.71 1.42 -20.51
CA ASP A 121 -3.10 2.74 -20.30
C ASP A 121 -4.17 3.81 -20.02
N LEU A 122 -4.29 4.18 -18.75
CA LEU A 122 -5.34 5.05 -18.25
C LEU A 122 -4.79 6.31 -17.64
N PHE A 123 -3.73 6.20 -16.85
CA PHE A 123 -3.19 7.34 -16.13
C PHE A 123 -2.58 8.35 -17.10
N HIS A 124 -2.95 9.61 -16.93
CA HIS A 124 -2.38 10.70 -17.71
C HIS A 124 -1.53 11.61 -16.82
N ASN A 125 -0.27 11.83 -17.19
CA ASN A 125 0.68 12.63 -16.42
C ASN A 125 0.66 14.14 -16.73
N ASP A 126 -0.43 14.64 -17.34
CA ASP A 126 -0.76 16.07 -17.36
C ASP A 126 -1.24 16.48 -15.97
N LEU A 127 -0.43 17.34 -15.35
CA LEU A 127 -0.52 17.71 -13.95
C LEU A 127 -1.71 18.62 -13.65
N SER A 128 -2.35 19.19 -14.67
CA SER A 128 -3.43 20.15 -14.53
C SER A 128 -4.53 19.59 -13.61
N GLY A 129 -4.83 20.29 -12.52
CA GLY A 129 -5.87 19.88 -11.57
C GLY A 129 -5.61 18.59 -10.77
N MET A 130 -4.45 17.95 -10.93
CA MET A 130 -4.04 16.81 -10.10
C MET A 130 -3.43 17.29 -8.79
N GLY A 131 -3.49 16.44 -7.76
CA GLY A 131 -2.95 16.83 -6.46
C GLY A 131 -3.35 15.89 -5.33
N ILE A 132 -3.03 16.32 -4.12
CA ILE A 132 -3.34 15.62 -2.88
C ILE A 132 -4.13 16.54 -1.97
N LYS A 133 -5.16 15.97 -1.33
CA LYS A 133 -5.84 16.61 -0.21
C LYS A 133 -5.55 15.84 1.06
N VAL A 134 -5.10 16.53 2.10
CA VAL A 134 -4.89 15.94 3.43
C VAL A 134 -6.03 16.36 4.34
N ASP A 135 -6.81 15.40 4.83
CA ASP A 135 -8.03 15.65 5.61
C ASP A 135 -8.93 16.75 4.99
N ALA A 136 -9.20 17.82 5.74
CA ALA A 136 -10.00 18.96 5.32
C ALA A 136 -9.14 20.15 4.84
N ASN A 137 -7.82 19.99 4.74
CA ASN A 137 -6.91 21.07 4.35
C ASN A 137 -7.09 21.48 2.88
N GLU A 138 -6.39 22.55 2.50
CA GLU A 138 -6.31 22.99 1.11
C GLU A 138 -5.69 21.91 0.22
N PHE A 139 -6.18 21.85 -1.02
CA PHE A 139 -5.68 20.94 -2.04
C PHE A 139 -4.28 21.36 -2.50
N LEU A 140 -3.31 20.45 -2.35
CA LEU A 140 -1.93 20.69 -2.78
C LEU A 140 -1.72 20.14 -4.19
N PRO A 141 -1.44 21.01 -5.19
CA PRO A 141 -1.31 20.57 -6.57
C PRO A 141 -0.03 19.78 -6.80
N ILE A 142 -0.12 18.75 -7.64
CA ILE A 142 1.04 18.09 -8.23
C ILE A 142 1.66 19.05 -9.25
N THR A 143 2.98 19.22 -9.22
CA THR A 143 3.66 20.25 -10.04
C THR A 143 4.84 19.71 -10.84
N ARG A 144 5.12 18.41 -10.79
CA ARG A 144 6.19 17.78 -11.56
C ARG A 144 5.75 16.46 -12.16
N SER A 145 6.01 16.27 -13.46
CA SER A 145 5.99 14.95 -14.07
C SER A 145 7.39 14.34 -13.92
N ILE A 146 7.46 13.10 -13.44
CA ILE A 146 8.73 12.37 -13.27
C ILE A 146 8.89 11.36 -14.40
N ASN A 147 7.84 10.58 -14.66
CA ASN A 147 7.74 9.68 -15.81
C ASN A 147 6.27 9.38 -16.10
N GLN A 148 5.99 8.35 -16.92
CA GLN A 148 4.63 7.95 -17.28
C GLN A 148 3.77 7.55 -16.08
N HIS A 149 4.36 7.02 -15.01
CA HIS A 149 3.66 6.48 -13.83
C HIS A 149 4.10 7.10 -12.51
N ALA A 150 4.75 8.26 -12.57
CA ALA A 150 5.21 8.96 -11.38
C ALA A 150 5.12 10.47 -11.59
N VAL A 151 4.53 11.12 -10.59
CA VAL A 151 4.41 12.58 -10.50
C VAL A 151 4.82 13.04 -9.11
N GLY A 152 5.15 14.31 -8.97
CA GLY A 152 5.66 14.86 -7.72
C GLY A 152 5.36 16.34 -7.54
N PHE A 153 5.98 16.91 -6.52
CA PHE A 153 5.72 18.25 -6.03
C PHE A 153 6.96 19.15 -6.15
N SER A 154 6.76 20.46 -6.16
CA SER A 154 7.82 21.43 -5.95
C SER A 154 8.32 21.33 -4.51
N SER A 155 9.51 21.86 -4.21
CA SER A 155 10.04 21.86 -2.83
C SER A 155 9.06 22.50 -1.85
N VAL A 156 8.45 23.63 -2.24
CA VAL A 156 7.46 24.35 -1.41
C VAL A 156 6.22 23.50 -1.14
N ALA A 157 5.57 22.96 -2.18
CA ALA A 157 4.36 22.14 -2.02
C ALA A 157 4.65 20.84 -1.27
N GLN A 158 5.86 20.30 -1.43
CA GLN A 158 6.31 19.12 -0.73
C GLN A 158 6.50 19.36 0.77
N ASP A 159 7.12 20.48 1.15
CA ASP A 159 7.30 20.81 2.57
C ASP A 159 5.95 21.04 3.24
N GLN A 160 5.04 21.77 2.58
CA GLN A 160 3.66 21.92 3.01
C GLN A 160 2.93 20.58 3.16
N LEU A 161 3.08 19.67 2.19
CA LEU A 161 2.46 18.35 2.25
C LEU A 161 2.99 17.55 3.43
N ILE A 162 4.30 17.52 3.66
CA ILE A 162 4.89 16.77 4.78
C ILE A 162 4.43 17.33 6.12
N ASP A 163 4.32 18.66 6.24
CA ASP A 163 3.79 19.30 7.43
C ASP A 163 2.32 18.94 7.66
N GLN A 164 1.50 18.95 6.61
CA GLN A 164 0.10 18.51 6.69
C GLN A 164 -0.04 17.03 7.06
N LEU A 165 0.85 16.17 6.58
CA LEU A 165 0.86 14.75 6.95
C LEU A 165 1.12 14.56 8.45
N ASN A 166 1.79 15.50 9.13
CA ASN A 166 2.04 15.39 10.56
C ASN A 166 0.77 15.56 11.40
N GLY A 167 0.07 14.44 11.65
CA GLY A 167 -1.20 14.42 12.37
C GLY A 167 -2.42 14.19 11.48
N ALA A 168 -2.20 14.03 10.17
CA ALA A 168 -3.26 13.68 9.24
C ALA A 168 -3.94 12.36 9.63
N ARG A 169 -5.25 12.26 9.39
CA ARG A 169 -6.03 11.02 9.53
C ARG A 169 -6.24 10.32 8.19
N SER A 170 -6.25 11.10 7.12
CA SER A 170 -6.55 10.63 5.78
C SER A 170 -5.91 11.49 4.71
N ILE A 171 -5.67 10.87 3.55
CA ILE A 171 -5.30 11.56 2.32
C ILE A 171 -6.22 11.15 1.18
N LYS A 172 -6.44 12.03 0.21
CA LYS A 172 -7.11 11.72 -1.06
C LYS A 172 -6.25 12.18 -2.22
N LEU A 173 -6.23 11.39 -3.28
CA LEU A 173 -5.54 11.71 -4.52
C LEU A 173 -6.56 12.20 -5.54
N ARG A 174 -6.22 13.22 -6.31
CA ARG A 174 -6.93 13.58 -7.54
C ARG A 174 -6.03 13.27 -8.71
N LEU A 175 -6.44 12.34 -9.56
CA LEU A 175 -5.67 11.86 -10.70
C LEU A 175 -6.42 12.13 -12.01
N ARG A 176 -5.66 12.30 -13.08
CA ARG A 176 -6.17 12.49 -14.43
C ARG A 176 -6.07 11.19 -15.22
N PHE A 177 -7.09 10.95 -16.03
CA PHE A 177 -7.25 9.75 -16.84
C PHE A 177 -7.29 10.11 -18.32
N TRP A 178 -7.06 9.12 -19.18
CA TRP A 178 -7.37 9.18 -20.59
C TRP A 178 -8.87 8.88 -20.81
N PRO A 179 -9.58 9.63 -21.69
CA PRO A 179 -9.15 10.86 -22.34
C PRO A 179 -8.98 12.02 -21.33
N TYR A 180 -8.07 12.93 -21.69
CA TYR A 180 -7.44 13.93 -20.82
C TYR A 180 -8.39 14.78 -19.96
N ASP A 181 -9.68 14.86 -20.24
CA ASP A 181 -10.65 15.69 -19.55
C ASP A 181 -11.13 15.11 -18.21
N THR A 182 -10.81 13.85 -17.91
CA THR A 182 -11.39 13.15 -16.76
C THR A 182 -10.47 13.22 -15.53
N LEU A 183 -10.87 14.03 -14.54
CA LEU A 183 -10.30 14.00 -13.19
C LEU A 183 -11.15 13.13 -12.27
N ARG A 184 -10.50 12.28 -11.48
CA ARG A 184 -11.15 11.42 -10.49
C ARG A 184 -10.44 11.54 -9.15
N ASP A 185 -11.24 11.59 -8.09
CA ASP A 185 -10.76 11.53 -6.73
C ASP A 185 -10.73 10.08 -6.26
N SER A 186 -9.70 9.73 -5.50
CA SER A 186 -9.63 8.45 -4.79
C SER A 186 -10.58 8.46 -3.58
N ASP A 187 -10.85 7.26 -3.08
CA ASP A 187 -11.30 7.12 -1.70
C ASP A 187 -10.26 7.64 -0.72
N ALA A 188 -10.68 7.90 0.52
CA ALA A 188 -9.77 8.32 1.59
C ALA A 188 -8.81 7.17 1.93
N LEU A 189 -7.50 7.41 1.80
CA LEU A 189 -6.48 6.50 2.28
C LEU A 189 -6.18 6.78 3.75
N SER A 190 -6.07 5.72 4.55
CA SER A 190 -5.66 5.84 5.94
C SER A 190 -4.20 6.29 6.06
N THR A 191 -3.90 7.05 7.11
CA THR A 191 -2.54 7.40 7.54
C THR A 191 -2.01 6.48 8.65
N ASP A 192 -2.69 5.36 8.91
CA ASP A 192 -2.26 4.38 9.90
C ASP A 192 -0.85 3.85 9.59
N GLY A 193 0.03 3.89 10.59
CA GLY A 193 1.44 3.47 10.43
C GLY A 193 2.34 4.50 9.74
N MET A 194 1.81 5.66 9.33
CA MET A 194 2.57 6.65 8.56
C MET A 194 3.73 7.23 9.37
N LYS A 195 3.48 7.65 10.61
CA LYS A 195 4.51 8.23 11.48
C LYS A 195 5.66 7.26 11.70
N GLN A 196 5.36 5.99 11.98
CA GLN A 196 6.35 4.94 12.17
C GLN A 196 7.15 4.70 10.89
N SER A 197 6.47 4.65 9.74
CA SER A 197 7.10 4.41 8.43
C SER A 197 8.00 5.58 8.00
N LEU A 198 7.56 6.83 8.20
CA LEU A 198 8.36 8.02 7.95
C LEU A 198 9.62 8.04 8.81
N ALA A 199 9.49 7.77 10.11
CA ALA A 199 10.63 7.70 11.02
C ALA A 199 11.63 6.60 10.63
N ALA A 200 11.13 5.41 10.27
CA ALA A 200 11.96 4.31 9.80
C ALA A 200 12.69 4.62 8.48
N ALA A 201 11.99 5.25 7.53
CA ALA A 201 12.57 5.66 6.25
C ALA A 201 13.66 6.72 6.43
N GLN A 202 13.42 7.72 7.28
CA GLN A 202 14.40 8.74 7.63
C GLN A 202 15.62 8.14 8.34
N ALA A 203 15.42 7.25 9.31
CA ALA A 203 16.50 6.57 10.01
C ALA A 203 17.32 5.65 9.09
N CYS A 204 16.67 5.01 8.10
CA CYS A 204 17.33 4.24 7.05
C CYS A 204 18.22 5.15 6.19
N ALA A 205 17.69 6.27 5.71
CA ALA A 205 18.43 7.21 4.87
C ALA A 205 19.61 7.86 5.60
N ALA A 206 19.51 8.10 6.90
CA ALA A 206 20.61 8.63 7.72
C ALA A 206 21.81 7.67 7.86
N ARG A 207 21.66 6.41 7.45
CA ARG A 207 22.72 5.38 7.49
C ARG A 207 23.33 5.10 6.11
N LEU A 208 22.90 5.80 5.06
CA LEU A 208 23.39 5.66 3.67
C LEU A 208 24.41 6.76 3.33
#